data_AF-A0A8X7BVP8-F1
#
_entry.id   AF-A0A8X7BVP8-F1
#
_cell.length_a   1.000
_cell.length_b   1.000
_cell.length_c   1.000
_cell.angle_alpha   90.00
_cell.angle_beta   90.00
_cell.angle_gamma   90.00
#
_symmetry.space_group_name_H-M   'P 1'
#
loop_
_entity.id
_entity.type
_entity.pdbx_description
1 polymer ?
#
loop_
_entity_poly.entity_id
_entity_poly.type
_entity_poly.pdbx_seq_one_letter_code
_entity_poly.pdbx_strand_id
1 'polypeptide(L)'
;MSVYKEENTITADGSINCTENPAEQEETVSELHFAELLVALHNLSPGANFVLKKFTIFECNTICKMYFLNCVFKQVHVFKPFTSKAGNSEVYVICLGYVGIETLNAYLTRISETYRSMKSKAMFPLEAIPESFMLQLQECASLFVEQQKKTIIENLHLYPIPFVNYSLELREVQRVCAAEYLKRCHIYRNMTIDKLFPFENQIVSNFHDKNNRNMRTFRFQAMGEVFADLEKSKSMSWQDIILDVEKRMNKCFPLEEKRHLEDEEWCFVPKDVTNKMRTKGYSKWLLVGKKISFIQNSKFCNPMLLHLWNRISYDPQVEFQNYMPAACCYWDINSLSSFILENCFPEDFCIISEAQINEEASENDPALNKLKETFKKVFSCNFSSLEGQETDFPKQNRIIYINCTSWIKSLHQEIFIKPCLADILSKVIKFMNLGDSIIICFQSLLTRYTNGLLYMLLSLFEKFQCFLPNDIAPASCGQIWVIKNFRHPEYTVRIVKYLETIAQFKAPESMEVLQVIPISALCGDYFYEHLLGLNNTYLQRKVRKLISVEKNRLKVSV
;
A
#
# COMPACT_ATOMS: atom_id res chain seq x y z
N MET A 1 -29.66 13.73 41.70
CA MET A 1 -28.97 13.10 40.56
C MET A 1 -27.56 13.68 40.50
N SER A 2 -26.58 12.92 40.98
CA SER A 2 -25.16 13.25 40.84
C SER A 2 -24.77 13.05 39.37
N VAL A 3 -24.55 14.15 38.65
CA VAL A 3 -23.94 14.14 37.33
C VAL A 3 -22.51 13.64 37.51
N TYR A 4 -22.20 12.44 37.02
CA TYR A 4 -20.83 12.00 36.86
C TYR A 4 -20.14 13.03 35.93
N LYS A 5 -19.26 13.86 36.47
CA LYS A 5 -18.31 14.64 35.67
C LYS A 5 -17.39 13.60 35.04
N GLU A 6 -17.54 13.32 33.75
CA GLU A 6 -16.63 12.44 33.03
C GLU A 6 -15.19 12.95 33.22
N GLU A 7 -14.32 12.11 33.75
CA GLU A 7 -12.89 12.41 33.87
C GLU A 7 -12.29 12.44 32.45
N ASN A 8 -12.17 13.63 31.87
CA ASN A 8 -11.54 13.80 30.57
C ASN A 8 -10.12 13.23 30.59
N THR A 9 -9.81 12.35 29.64
CA THR A 9 -8.47 11.81 29.43
C THR A 9 -8.00 12.18 28.04
N ILE A 10 -6.82 12.79 27.93
CA ILE A 10 -6.18 13.09 26.65
C ILE A 10 -5.06 12.08 26.42
N THR A 11 -4.94 11.57 25.19
CA THR A 11 -3.85 10.67 24.77
C THR A 11 -3.07 11.29 23.62
N ALA A 12 -1.75 11.13 23.64
CA ALA A 12 -0.82 11.60 22.61
C ALA A 12 0.14 10.47 22.20
N ASP A 13 0.18 10.14 20.91
CA ASP A 13 0.95 9.04 20.28
C ASP A 13 1.69 9.54 19.02
N GLY A 14 2.09 10.82 19.03
CA GLY A 14 2.88 11.43 17.98
C GLY A 14 4.24 10.76 17.85
N SER A 15 4.61 10.40 16.62
CA SER A 15 5.96 9.94 16.31
C SER A 15 6.35 10.28 14.89
N ILE A 16 7.65 10.32 14.65
CA ILE A 16 8.25 10.54 13.33
C ILE A 16 9.02 9.26 12.97
N ASN A 17 9.15 8.97 11.67
CA ASN A 17 9.93 7.83 11.23
C ASN A 17 11.43 8.08 11.49
N CYS A 18 11.97 7.48 12.55
CA CYS A 18 13.38 7.56 12.94
C CYS A 18 14.15 6.28 12.60
N THR A 19 13.68 5.46 11.66
CA THR A 19 14.37 4.21 11.27
C THR A 19 15.80 4.45 10.79
N GLU A 20 16.06 5.62 10.22
CA GLU A 20 17.38 6.01 9.74
C GLU A 20 18.32 6.48 10.85
N ASN A 21 17.85 6.80 12.05
CA ASN A 21 18.71 7.13 13.18
C ASN A 21 17.96 6.91 14.50
N PRO A 22 17.83 5.66 14.97
CA PRO A 22 17.05 5.36 16.15
C PRO A 22 17.66 5.91 17.44
N ALA A 23 18.97 6.20 17.45
CA ALA A 23 19.66 6.76 18.61
C ALA A 23 19.19 8.21 18.88
N GLU A 24 19.00 9.00 17.82
CA GLU A 24 18.56 10.40 17.91
C GLU A 24 17.03 10.57 17.94
N GLN A 25 16.30 9.48 18.19
CA GLN A 25 14.84 9.49 18.17
C GLN A 25 14.27 10.51 19.17
N GLU A 26 14.87 10.62 20.36
CA GLU A 26 14.41 11.53 21.42
C GLU A 26 14.49 13.01 21.01
N GLU A 27 15.61 13.42 20.41
CA GLU A 27 15.79 14.78 19.89
C GLU A 27 14.84 15.03 18.70
N THR A 28 14.78 14.09 17.75
CA THR A 28 13.99 14.21 16.51
C THR A 28 12.51 14.48 16.79
N VAL A 29 11.92 13.80 17.78
CA VAL A 29 10.49 13.95 18.11
C VAL A 29 10.22 15.02 19.17
N SER A 30 11.25 15.68 19.69
CA SER A 30 11.16 16.61 20.83
C SER A 30 10.16 17.75 20.59
N GLU A 31 10.15 18.33 19.40
CA GLU A 31 9.20 19.40 19.01
C GLU A 31 7.75 18.91 18.94
N LEU A 32 7.54 17.70 18.40
CA LEU A 32 6.22 17.09 18.30
C LEU A 32 5.65 16.83 19.70
N HIS A 33 6.42 16.20 20.59
CA HIS A 33 6.00 15.96 21.97
C HIS A 33 5.67 17.27 22.72
N PHE A 34 6.37 18.35 22.42
CA PHE A 34 6.07 19.65 23.03
C PHE A 34 4.77 20.25 22.48
N ALA A 35 4.52 20.15 21.17
CA ALA A 35 3.24 20.55 20.59
C ALA A 35 2.07 19.73 21.17
N GLU A 36 2.23 18.42 21.33
CA GLU A 36 1.23 17.55 21.95
C GLU A 36 0.95 17.92 23.40
N LEU A 37 2.01 18.20 24.18
CA LEU A 37 1.89 18.69 25.55
C LEU A 37 1.10 20.02 25.60
N LEU A 38 1.43 20.98 24.74
CA LEU A 38 0.70 22.25 24.69
C LEU A 38 -0.78 22.04 24.32
N VAL A 39 -1.07 21.23 23.30
CA VAL A 39 -2.44 20.91 22.91
C VAL A 39 -3.18 20.24 24.07
N ALA A 40 -2.56 19.31 24.78
CA ALA A 40 -3.17 18.68 25.94
C ALA A 40 -3.52 19.71 27.02
N LEU A 41 -2.57 20.56 27.43
CA LEU A 41 -2.78 21.53 28.51
C LEU A 41 -3.90 22.53 28.22
N HIS A 42 -4.05 22.98 26.97
CA HIS A 42 -5.14 23.88 26.58
C HIS A 42 -6.52 23.23 26.67
N ASN A 43 -6.60 21.89 26.66
CA ASN A 43 -7.85 21.14 26.60
C ASN A 43 -8.14 20.34 27.89
N LEU A 44 -7.19 20.25 28.82
CA LEU A 44 -7.37 19.54 30.09
C LEU A 44 -8.17 20.40 31.08
N SER A 45 -9.24 19.83 31.62
CA SER A 45 -9.93 20.38 32.80
C SER A 45 -9.21 19.97 34.09
N PRO A 46 -9.29 20.74 35.19
CA PRO A 46 -8.77 20.32 36.49
C PRO A 46 -9.29 18.92 36.88
N GLY A 47 -8.40 18.05 37.35
CA GLY A 47 -8.66 16.65 37.68
C GLY A 47 -8.50 15.67 36.51
N ALA A 48 -8.33 16.14 35.27
CA ALA A 48 -8.18 15.30 34.08
C ALA A 48 -6.87 14.51 34.05
N ASN A 49 -6.81 13.48 33.20
CA ASN A 49 -5.64 12.63 33.01
C ASN A 49 -5.00 12.84 31.63
N PHE A 50 -3.70 12.58 31.51
CA PHE A 50 -2.96 12.69 30.26
C PHE A 50 -2.02 11.51 30.08
N VAL A 51 -2.06 10.87 28.90
CA VAL A 51 -1.14 9.78 28.53
C VAL A 51 -0.34 10.22 27.32
N LEU A 52 0.99 10.28 27.46
CA LEU A 52 1.90 10.70 26.41
C LEU A 52 2.88 9.57 26.09
N LYS A 53 2.93 9.14 24.84
CA LYS A 53 4.02 8.30 24.36
C LYS A 53 5.34 9.06 24.40
N LYS A 54 6.39 8.39 24.85
CA LYS A 54 7.77 8.83 24.79
C LYS A 54 8.69 7.68 24.40
N PHE A 55 9.95 8.02 24.21
CA PHE A 55 11.03 7.05 23.98
C PHE A 55 11.97 7.07 25.19
N THR A 56 13.26 7.26 24.96
CA THR A 56 14.22 7.52 26.03
C THR A 56 13.92 8.85 26.74
N ILE A 57 14.53 9.01 27.92
CA ILE A 57 14.37 10.16 28.82
C ILE A 57 15.74 10.72 29.22
N PHE A 58 16.67 10.77 28.26
CA PHE A 58 18.08 11.12 28.50
C PHE A 58 18.35 12.60 28.22
N GLU A 59 17.61 13.20 27.28
CA GLU A 59 17.90 14.53 26.80
C GLU A 59 17.40 15.61 27.76
N CYS A 60 18.16 16.71 27.84
CA CYS A 60 17.82 17.86 28.68
C CYS A 60 16.39 18.36 28.44
N ASN A 61 15.97 18.42 27.17
CA ASN A 61 14.63 18.83 26.77
C ASN A 61 13.54 17.87 27.28
N THR A 62 13.82 16.58 27.37
CA THR A 62 12.87 15.61 27.93
C THR A 62 12.83 15.68 29.44
N ILE A 63 13.97 15.80 30.11
CA ILE A 63 14.06 15.98 31.57
C ILE A 63 13.22 17.19 31.99
N CYS A 64 13.39 18.32 31.29
CA CYS A 64 12.59 19.53 31.51
C CYS A 64 11.08 19.28 31.38
N LYS A 65 10.65 18.52 30.36
CA LYS A 65 9.23 18.20 30.14
C LYS A 65 8.69 17.26 31.22
N MET A 66 9.48 16.27 31.65
CA MET A 66 9.10 15.37 32.74
C MET A 66 8.95 16.11 34.06
N TYR A 67 9.87 17.05 34.34
CA TYR A 67 9.77 17.91 35.50
C TYR A 67 8.52 18.79 35.43
N PHE A 68 8.29 19.45 34.30
CA PHE A 68 7.09 20.25 34.10
C PHE A 68 5.80 19.46 34.29
N LEU A 69 5.71 18.22 33.79
CA LEU A 69 4.56 17.35 34.04
C LEU A 69 4.36 17.09 35.55
N ASN A 70 5.43 16.90 36.32
CA ASN A 70 5.36 16.74 37.77
C ASN A 70 4.91 18.01 38.50
N CYS A 71 5.12 19.20 37.92
CA CYS A 71 4.62 20.45 38.49
C CYS A 71 3.11 20.63 38.30
N VAL A 72 2.52 20.01 37.27
CA VAL A 72 1.15 20.34 36.82
C VAL A 72 0.16 19.18 36.95
N PHE A 73 0.63 18.01 37.36
CA PHE A 73 -0.17 16.83 37.68
C PHE A 73 0.14 16.35 39.09
N LYS A 74 -0.86 15.73 39.75
CA LYS A 74 -0.69 15.17 41.10
C LYS A 74 0.24 13.96 41.12
N GLN A 75 0.23 13.16 40.06
CA GLN A 75 1.09 11.99 39.93
C GLN A 75 1.54 11.83 38.48
N VAL A 76 2.78 11.42 38.29
CA VAL A 76 3.35 11.09 36.98
C VAL A 76 4.02 9.73 37.08
N HIS A 77 3.63 8.81 36.22
CA HIS A 77 4.17 7.46 36.14
C HIS A 77 4.75 7.24 34.74
N VAL A 78 5.77 6.38 34.63
CA VAL A 78 6.28 5.92 33.33
C VAL A 78 6.02 4.42 33.24
N PHE A 79 5.39 4.00 32.15
CA PHE A 79 4.91 2.63 31.99
C PHE A 79 5.19 2.12 30.57
N LYS A 80 5.72 0.90 30.46
CA LYS A 80 5.86 0.19 29.17
C LYS A 80 4.81 -0.93 29.09
N PRO A 81 3.74 -0.78 28.30
CA PRO A 81 2.73 -1.82 28.17
C PRO A 81 3.30 -3.04 27.43
N PHE A 82 2.82 -4.24 27.75
CA PHE A 82 3.17 -5.48 27.06
C PHE A 82 2.83 -5.47 25.55
N THR A 83 1.91 -4.59 25.14
CA THR A 83 1.52 -4.39 23.74
C THR A 83 2.49 -3.49 22.97
N SER A 84 3.39 -2.77 23.65
CA SER A 84 4.51 -2.10 23.02
C SER A 84 5.66 -3.08 22.81
N LYS A 85 6.39 -2.96 21.68
CA LYS A 85 7.49 -3.89 21.36
C LYS A 85 8.55 -3.83 22.47
N ALA A 86 8.79 -4.95 23.15
CA ALA A 86 9.64 -4.99 24.33
C ALA A 86 11.10 -4.53 24.05
N GLY A 87 11.63 -4.75 22.84
CA GLY A 87 12.98 -4.35 22.46
C GLY A 87 13.14 -2.89 22.00
N ASN A 88 12.06 -2.11 21.87
CA ASN A 88 12.16 -0.68 21.51
C ASN A 88 12.21 0.22 22.74
N SER A 89 12.54 1.49 22.53
CA SER A 89 12.61 2.48 23.61
C SER A 89 11.25 3.10 23.96
N GLU A 90 10.14 2.67 23.36
CA GLU A 90 8.81 3.26 23.57
C GLU A 90 8.30 2.98 24.99
N VAL A 91 7.87 4.05 25.66
CA VAL A 91 7.24 4.06 26.98
C VAL A 91 6.07 5.07 26.97
N TYR A 92 5.21 5.02 27.98
CA TYR A 92 4.07 5.91 28.14
C TYR A 92 4.18 6.64 29.47
N VAL A 93 4.14 7.97 29.43
CA VAL A 93 4.05 8.83 30.60
C VAL A 93 2.58 9.02 30.94
N ILE A 94 2.17 8.52 32.11
CA ILE A 94 0.79 8.55 32.61
C ILE A 94 0.71 9.62 33.69
N CYS A 95 0.05 10.72 33.38
CA CYS A 95 -0.12 11.86 34.27
C CYS A 95 -1.55 11.87 34.81
N LEU A 96 -1.69 11.87 36.14
CA LEU A 96 -2.98 11.74 36.82
C LEU A 96 -3.32 13.00 37.60
N GLY A 97 -4.55 13.46 37.45
CA GLY A 97 -5.11 14.58 38.21
C GLY A 97 -4.44 15.92 37.89
N TYR A 98 -4.73 16.47 36.71
CA TYR A 98 -4.27 17.80 36.29
C TYR A 98 -4.65 18.86 37.33
N VAL A 99 -3.69 19.66 37.79
CA VAL A 99 -3.91 20.63 38.88
C VAL A 99 -4.68 21.86 38.38
N GLY A 100 -4.61 22.18 37.09
CA GLY A 100 -5.30 23.31 36.47
C GLY A 100 -4.35 24.37 35.92
N ILE A 101 -4.81 25.09 34.90
CA ILE A 101 -4.00 26.03 34.11
C ILE A 101 -3.90 27.43 34.71
N GLU A 102 -4.77 27.75 35.68
CA GLU A 102 -4.90 29.09 36.27
C GLU A 102 -3.61 29.56 36.94
N THR A 103 -2.81 28.64 37.48
CA THR A 103 -1.49 28.92 38.06
C THR A 103 -0.38 29.13 37.02
N LEU A 104 -0.62 28.79 35.75
CA LEU A 104 0.40 28.70 34.69
C LEU A 104 0.10 29.56 33.45
N ASN A 105 -1.09 30.16 33.35
CA ASN A 105 -1.50 30.98 32.21
C ASN A 105 -0.47 32.07 31.85
N ALA A 106 0.14 32.71 32.86
CA ALA A 106 1.17 33.73 32.65
C ALA A 106 2.49 33.16 32.09
N TYR A 107 2.76 31.86 32.28
CA TYR A 107 3.99 31.20 31.87
C TYR A 107 3.83 30.45 30.53
N LEU A 108 2.65 29.93 30.22
CA LEU A 108 2.41 29.13 29.01
C LEU A 108 2.62 29.91 27.71
N THR A 109 2.16 31.17 27.65
CA THR A 109 2.41 32.04 26.48
C THR A 109 3.91 32.20 26.28
N ARG A 110 4.66 32.52 27.35
CA ARG A 110 6.11 32.70 27.31
C ARG A 110 6.87 31.42 26.98
N ILE A 111 6.46 30.28 27.55
CA ILE A 111 7.03 28.95 27.26
C ILE A 111 6.81 28.60 25.78
N SER A 112 5.63 28.88 25.23
CA SER A 112 5.31 28.58 23.82
C SER A 112 6.11 29.44 22.83
N GLU A 113 6.33 30.72 23.13
CA GLU A 113 7.14 31.64 22.32
C GLU A 113 8.64 31.34 22.42
N THR A 114 9.12 31.03 23.63
CA THR A 114 10.52 30.73 23.91
C THR A 114 10.95 29.40 23.28
N TYR A 115 10.09 28.37 23.36
CA TYR A 115 10.42 27.05 22.84
C TYR A 115 10.49 27.02 21.29
N ARG A 116 9.65 27.81 20.60
CA ARG A 116 9.74 27.95 19.14
C ARG A 116 11.01 28.65 18.66
N SER A 117 11.60 29.51 19.50
CA SER A 117 12.73 30.37 19.12
C SER A 117 14.09 29.84 19.57
N MET A 118 14.16 28.97 20.58
CA MET A 118 15.42 28.49 21.17
C MET A 118 15.48 26.97 21.28
N LYS A 119 15.71 26.29 20.15
CA LYS A 119 15.80 24.82 20.06
C LYS A 119 16.91 24.19 20.92
N SER A 120 17.94 24.97 21.28
CA SER A 120 19.16 24.50 21.95
C SER A 120 19.27 24.87 23.44
N LYS A 121 18.23 25.46 24.05
CA LYS A 121 18.28 25.86 25.47
C LYS A 121 17.30 25.07 26.34
N ALA A 122 17.75 24.75 27.55
CA ALA A 122 16.93 24.11 28.56
C ALA A 122 15.70 24.98 28.94
N MET A 123 14.56 24.34 29.18
CA MET A 123 13.34 25.04 29.63
C MET A 123 13.45 25.52 31.09
N PHE A 124 14.17 24.77 31.92
CA PHE A 124 14.43 25.10 33.32
C PHE A 124 15.95 25.15 33.55
N PRO A 125 16.43 26.07 34.39
CA PRO A 125 17.80 26.00 34.90
C PRO A 125 17.93 24.75 35.78
N LEU A 126 19.13 24.16 35.81
CA LEU A 126 19.38 22.91 36.53
C LEU A 126 19.06 23.04 38.03
N GLU A 127 19.33 24.20 38.60
CA GLU A 127 19.10 24.52 40.02
C GLU A 127 17.62 24.53 40.39
N ALA A 128 16.72 24.69 39.43
CA ALA A 128 15.28 24.64 39.65
C ALA A 128 14.73 23.20 39.66
N ILE A 129 15.53 22.21 39.28
CA ILE A 129 15.12 20.81 39.23
C ILE A 129 15.62 20.10 40.50
N PRO A 130 14.73 19.58 41.36
CA PRO A 130 15.13 18.91 42.60
C PRO A 130 16.01 17.69 42.34
N GLU A 131 17.04 17.51 43.17
CA GLU A 131 17.93 16.34 43.10
C GLU A 131 17.17 15.02 43.30
N SER A 132 16.17 15.00 44.19
CA SER A 132 15.32 13.82 44.40
C SER A 132 14.53 13.42 43.15
N PHE A 133 14.05 14.40 42.38
CA PHE A 133 13.40 14.14 41.09
C PHE A 133 14.40 13.58 40.07
N MET A 134 15.61 14.15 40.01
CA MET A 134 16.66 13.67 39.11
C MET A 134 17.07 12.24 39.42
N LEU A 135 17.24 11.88 40.69
CA LEU A 135 17.56 10.52 41.12
C LEU A 135 16.45 9.54 40.72
N GLN A 136 15.18 9.88 40.96
CA GLN A 136 14.06 9.04 40.55
C GLN A 136 13.99 8.89 39.02
N LEU A 137 14.26 9.95 38.26
CA LEU A 137 14.27 9.91 36.80
C LEU A 137 15.41 9.02 36.27
N GLN A 138 16.58 9.06 36.92
CA GLN A 138 17.70 8.19 36.61
C GLN A 138 17.37 6.72 36.89
N GLU A 139 16.81 6.40 38.06
CA GLU A 139 16.36 5.04 38.39
C GLU A 139 15.33 4.52 37.38
N CYS A 140 14.38 5.37 37.01
CA CYS A 140 13.37 5.08 35.99
C CYS A 140 14.03 4.80 34.63
N ALA A 141 14.98 5.63 34.21
CA ALA A 141 15.72 5.45 32.96
C ALA A 141 16.50 4.14 32.94
N SER A 142 17.24 3.84 34.03
CA SER A 142 17.99 2.60 34.19
C SER A 142 17.10 1.36 34.13
N LEU A 143 15.92 1.40 34.76
CA LEU A 143 14.96 0.29 34.72
C LEU A 143 14.59 -0.10 33.28
N PHE A 144 14.19 0.88 32.46
CA PHE A 144 13.77 0.61 31.08
C PHE A 144 14.93 0.21 30.18
N VAL A 145 16.13 0.77 30.39
CA VAL A 145 17.34 0.36 29.69
C VAL A 145 17.67 -1.11 29.96
N GLU A 146 17.62 -1.56 31.22
CA GLU A 146 17.92 -2.95 31.56
C GLU A 146 16.86 -3.92 31.01
N GLN A 147 15.58 -3.53 31.05
CA GLN A 147 14.51 -4.31 30.40
C GLN A 147 14.73 -4.44 28.88
N GLN A 148 15.05 -3.33 28.22
CA GLN A 148 15.30 -3.30 26.78
C GLN A 148 16.51 -4.18 26.41
N LYS A 149 17.63 -4.07 27.14
CA LYS A 149 18.83 -4.89 26.93
C LYS A 149 18.50 -6.38 27.05
N LYS A 150 17.79 -6.78 28.11
CA LYS A 150 17.39 -8.17 28.33
C LYS A 150 16.59 -8.71 27.15
N THR A 151 15.59 -7.96 26.67
CA THR A 151 14.78 -8.37 25.51
C THR A 151 15.59 -8.42 24.22
N ILE A 152 16.52 -7.49 23.98
CA ILE A 152 17.38 -7.54 22.79
C ILE A 152 18.24 -8.81 22.80
N ILE A 153 18.85 -9.14 23.94
CA ILE A 153 19.64 -10.37 24.11
C ILE A 153 18.77 -11.61 23.87
N GLU A 154 17.58 -11.65 24.46
CA GLU A 154 16.62 -12.74 24.23
C GLU A 154 16.23 -12.88 22.76
N ASN A 155 15.94 -11.76 22.07
CA ASN A 155 15.62 -11.78 20.64
C ASN A 155 16.78 -12.34 19.79
N LEU A 156 18.04 -12.03 20.14
CA LEU A 156 19.21 -12.59 19.47
C LEU A 156 19.30 -14.11 19.69
N HIS A 157 18.99 -14.60 20.89
CA HIS A 157 18.91 -16.03 21.17
C HIS A 157 17.76 -16.75 20.44
N LEU A 158 16.61 -16.08 20.29
CA LEU A 158 15.43 -16.62 19.61
C LEU A 158 15.53 -16.54 18.07
N TYR A 159 16.32 -15.61 17.52
CA TYR A 159 16.47 -15.38 16.08
C TYR A 159 16.73 -16.65 15.24
N PRO A 160 17.63 -17.59 15.64
CA PRO A 160 17.85 -18.82 14.87
C PRO A 160 16.72 -19.84 15.00
N ILE A 161 15.80 -19.70 15.96
CA ILE A 161 14.75 -20.67 16.25
C ILE A 161 13.57 -20.48 15.28
N PRO A 162 13.14 -21.51 14.53
CA PRO A 162 12.02 -21.39 13.61
C PRO A 162 10.72 -20.99 14.31
N PHE A 163 10.06 -19.93 13.82
CA PHE A 163 8.77 -19.44 14.35
C PHE A 163 7.70 -20.53 14.49
N VAL A 164 7.70 -21.54 13.62
CA VAL A 164 6.74 -22.66 13.66
C VAL A 164 6.79 -23.37 15.01
N ASN A 165 7.97 -23.47 15.63
CA ASN A 165 8.20 -24.22 16.86
C ASN A 165 7.46 -23.62 18.07
N TYR A 166 7.19 -22.30 18.07
CA TYR A 166 6.54 -21.61 19.20
C TYR A 166 5.28 -20.82 18.80
N SER A 167 4.84 -20.94 17.54
CA SER A 167 3.70 -20.17 17.01
C SER A 167 2.34 -20.54 17.61
N LEU A 168 2.18 -21.75 18.17
CA LEU A 168 0.94 -22.19 18.81
C LEU A 168 0.84 -21.62 20.22
N GLU A 169 1.91 -21.70 21.00
CA GLU A 169 1.98 -21.12 22.35
C GLU A 169 1.75 -19.61 22.33
N LEU A 170 2.37 -18.89 21.39
CA LEU A 170 2.14 -17.45 21.22
C LEU A 170 0.68 -17.10 20.92
N ARG A 171 0.00 -17.91 20.09
CA ARG A 171 -1.42 -17.70 19.77
C ARG A 171 -2.29 -17.91 21.00
N GLU A 172 -1.96 -18.88 21.84
CA GLU A 172 -2.69 -19.10 23.09
C GLU A 172 -2.51 -17.93 24.06
N VAL A 173 -1.28 -17.44 24.24
CA VAL A 173 -1.00 -16.25 25.06
C VAL A 173 -1.77 -15.03 24.53
N GLN A 174 -1.81 -14.82 23.21
CA GLN A 174 -2.59 -13.73 22.60
C GLN A 174 -4.09 -13.83 22.93
N ARG A 175 -4.68 -15.03 22.83
CA ARG A 175 -6.10 -15.25 23.15
C ARG A 175 -6.41 -14.99 24.62
N VAL A 176 -5.55 -15.47 25.53
CA VAL A 176 -5.71 -15.25 26.98
C VAL A 176 -5.62 -13.75 27.30
N CYS A 177 -4.64 -13.04 26.75
CA CYS A 177 -4.50 -11.59 26.92
C CYS A 177 -5.72 -10.82 26.39
N ALA A 178 -6.25 -11.19 25.22
CA ALA A 178 -7.43 -10.56 24.66
C ALA A 178 -8.68 -10.82 25.51
N ALA A 179 -8.87 -12.05 25.99
CA ALA A 179 -9.98 -12.38 26.88
C ALA A 179 -9.92 -11.57 28.19
N GLU A 180 -8.74 -11.46 28.79
CA GLU A 180 -8.55 -10.68 30.01
C GLU A 180 -8.77 -9.17 29.77
N TYR A 181 -8.33 -8.65 28.62
CA TYR A 181 -8.59 -7.26 28.24
C TYR A 181 -10.10 -6.97 28.11
N LEU A 182 -10.84 -7.80 27.38
CA LEU A 182 -12.30 -7.65 27.22
C LEU A 182 -13.01 -7.70 28.59
N LYS A 183 -12.56 -8.59 29.47
CA LYS A 183 -13.09 -8.74 30.82
C LYS A 183 -12.81 -7.51 31.70
N ARG A 184 -11.56 -7.04 31.75
CA ARG A 184 -11.14 -5.89 32.57
C ARG A 184 -11.71 -4.57 32.10
N CYS A 185 -11.79 -4.36 30.79
CA CYS A 185 -12.28 -3.12 30.21
C CYS A 185 -13.80 -3.13 29.98
N HIS A 186 -14.50 -4.18 30.41
CA HIS A 186 -15.95 -4.33 30.28
C HIS A 186 -16.49 -4.13 28.85
N ILE A 187 -15.73 -4.62 27.86
CA ILE A 187 -16.05 -4.48 26.45
C ILE A 187 -16.94 -5.65 26.03
N TYR A 188 -18.25 -5.55 26.31
CA TYR A 188 -19.21 -6.66 26.11
C TYR A 188 -20.14 -6.50 24.89
N ARG A 189 -20.04 -5.41 24.11
CA ARG A 189 -20.93 -5.20 22.95
C ARG A 189 -20.34 -5.79 21.67
N ASN A 190 -20.96 -6.86 21.15
CA ASN A 190 -20.76 -7.44 19.81
C ASN A 190 -19.31 -7.79 19.41
N MET A 191 -18.36 -7.79 20.33
CA MET A 191 -16.94 -8.06 20.09
C MET A 191 -16.62 -9.47 20.59
N THR A 192 -16.35 -10.39 19.67
CA THR A 192 -15.81 -11.71 19.98
C THR A 192 -14.29 -11.67 19.89
N ILE A 193 -13.60 -12.61 20.54
CA ILE A 193 -12.14 -12.74 20.43
C ILE A 193 -11.71 -12.85 18.95
N ASP A 194 -12.48 -13.55 18.12
CA ASP A 194 -12.23 -13.67 16.68
C ASP A 194 -12.29 -12.33 15.93
N LYS A 195 -13.06 -11.36 16.44
CA LYS A 195 -13.12 -9.99 15.88
C LYS A 195 -11.98 -9.10 16.34
N LEU A 196 -11.28 -9.44 17.42
CA LEU A 196 -10.01 -8.80 17.82
C LEU A 196 -8.84 -9.31 16.99
N PHE A 197 -8.95 -10.55 16.50
CA PHE A 197 -7.99 -11.17 15.59
C PHE A 197 -8.63 -11.47 14.22
N PRO A 198 -9.23 -10.49 13.52
CA PRO A 198 -9.84 -10.73 12.20
C PRO A 198 -8.81 -11.15 11.15
N PHE A 199 -7.52 -11.08 11.52
CA PHE A 199 -6.35 -11.41 10.75
C PHE A 199 -5.87 -12.85 10.90
N GLU A 200 -6.39 -13.69 11.81
CA GLU A 200 -6.11 -15.15 11.74
C GLU A 200 -6.64 -15.74 10.41
N ASN A 201 -7.67 -15.10 9.83
CA ASN A 201 -8.21 -15.37 8.50
C ASN A 201 -7.76 -14.35 7.44
N GLN A 202 -6.96 -13.32 7.78
CA GLN A 202 -6.28 -12.54 6.73
C GLN A 202 -5.17 -13.40 6.15
N ILE A 203 -5.58 -14.15 5.14
CA ILE A 203 -4.81 -14.55 3.98
C ILE A 203 -3.35 -14.82 4.34
N VAL A 204 -3.08 -16.07 4.69
CA VAL A 204 -1.80 -16.70 4.36
C VAL A 204 -1.68 -16.64 2.84
N SER A 205 -1.39 -15.46 2.33
CA SER A 205 -1.19 -15.22 0.91
C SER A 205 0.17 -15.79 0.56
N ASN A 206 0.32 -16.19 -0.68
CA ASN A 206 1.58 -16.69 -1.23
C ASN A 206 2.76 -15.69 -1.08
N PHE A 207 2.54 -14.48 -0.56
CA PHE A 207 3.59 -13.60 -0.03
C PHE A 207 4.54 -14.27 0.95
N HIS A 208 3.99 -15.21 1.71
CA HIS A 208 4.69 -15.96 2.73
C HIS A 208 4.81 -17.39 2.24
N ASP A 209 5.63 -17.62 1.22
CA ASP A 209 6.14 -18.97 1.02
C ASP A 209 6.82 -19.38 2.33
N LYS A 210 6.11 -20.20 3.11
CA LYS A 210 6.55 -20.65 4.43
C LYS A 210 7.80 -21.53 4.30
N ASN A 211 8.04 -22.08 3.10
CA ASN A 211 9.14 -22.98 2.79
C ASN A 211 10.39 -22.21 2.32
N ASN A 212 10.23 -21.01 1.75
CA ASN A 212 11.36 -20.17 1.35
C ASN A 212 11.90 -19.34 2.53
N ARG A 213 12.81 -19.95 3.31
CA ARG A 213 13.49 -19.30 4.44
C ARG A 213 14.22 -18.01 4.04
N ASN A 214 14.81 -17.97 2.83
CA ASN A 214 15.53 -16.80 2.33
C ASN A 214 14.59 -15.61 2.18
N MET A 215 13.38 -15.84 1.63
CA MET A 215 12.37 -14.80 1.49
C MET A 215 12.00 -14.13 2.81
N ARG A 216 11.94 -14.86 3.92
CA ARG A 216 11.71 -14.26 5.24
C ARG A 216 12.87 -13.37 5.64
N THR A 217 14.11 -13.87 5.62
CA THR A 217 15.30 -13.11 6.02
C THR A 217 15.47 -11.84 5.19
N PHE A 218 15.38 -11.92 3.87
CA PHE A 218 15.52 -10.75 3.01
C PHE A 218 14.32 -9.82 3.11
N ARG A 219 13.08 -10.32 3.29
CA ARG A 219 11.92 -9.46 3.53
C ARG A 219 12.08 -8.63 4.78
N PHE A 220 12.66 -9.16 5.85
CA PHE A 220 13.03 -8.34 7.01
C PHE A 220 14.08 -7.30 6.61
N GLN A 221 15.14 -7.67 5.89
CA GLN A 221 16.14 -6.71 5.40
C GLN A 221 15.58 -5.62 4.45
N ALA A 222 14.49 -5.87 3.73
CA ALA A 222 13.87 -4.91 2.80
C ALA A 222 12.69 -4.11 3.39
N MET A 223 11.97 -4.66 4.39
CA MET A 223 10.82 -4.02 5.05
C MET A 223 11.14 -3.47 6.44
N GLY A 224 12.34 -3.76 6.94
CA GLY A 224 12.87 -3.33 8.22
C GLY A 224 14.39 -3.41 8.11
N GLU A 225 14.96 -2.48 7.37
CA GLU A 225 16.40 -2.39 7.22
C GLU A 225 17.04 -2.36 8.61
N VAL A 226 18.05 -3.20 8.83
CA VAL A 226 19.01 -2.93 9.88
C VAL A 226 19.70 -1.64 9.46
N PHE A 227 19.86 -0.66 10.36
CA PHE A 227 20.48 0.65 10.06
C PHE A 227 21.77 0.53 9.21
N ALA A 228 22.58 -0.51 9.43
CA ALA A 228 23.77 -0.80 8.63
C ALA A 228 23.49 -1.12 7.15
N ASP A 229 22.40 -1.82 6.83
CA ASP A 229 21.99 -2.11 5.44
C ASP A 229 21.44 -0.84 4.75
N LEU A 230 20.79 0.04 5.51
CA LEU A 230 20.35 1.37 5.07
C LEU A 230 21.53 2.26 4.68
N GLU A 231 22.53 2.38 5.57
CA GLU A 231 23.75 3.13 5.29
C GLU A 231 24.50 2.57 4.09
N LYS A 232 24.64 1.23 4.03
CA LYS A 232 25.27 0.58 2.89
C LYS A 232 24.52 0.88 1.59
N SER A 233 23.19 0.83 1.58
CA SER A 233 22.40 1.14 0.39
C SER A 233 22.59 2.59 -0.06
N LYS A 234 22.81 3.54 0.87
CA LYS A 234 23.08 4.95 0.55
C LYS A 234 24.46 5.18 -0.10
N SER A 235 25.43 4.28 0.12
CA SER A 235 26.79 4.39 -0.40
C SER A 235 27.08 3.48 -1.61
N MET A 236 26.11 2.72 -2.10
CA MET A 236 26.33 1.78 -3.21
C MET A 236 26.41 2.51 -4.55
N SER A 237 27.35 2.08 -5.40
CA SER A 237 27.36 2.51 -6.80
C SER A 237 26.16 1.90 -7.54
N TRP A 238 25.79 2.49 -8.68
CA TRP A 238 24.70 1.95 -9.50
C TRP A 238 24.94 0.51 -9.93
N GLN A 239 26.18 0.18 -10.30
CA GLN A 239 26.58 -1.19 -10.62
C GLN A 239 26.35 -2.15 -9.45
N ASP A 240 26.69 -1.74 -8.23
CA ASP A 240 26.47 -2.55 -7.04
C ASP A 240 24.98 -2.73 -6.74
N ILE A 241 24.15 -1.70 -6.98
CA ILE A 241 22.69 -1.79 -6.82
C ILE A 241 22.13 -2.86 -7.75
N ILE A 242 22.50 -2.85 -9.03
CA ILE A 242 22.04 -3.84 -10.01
C ILE A 242 22.46 -5.26 -9.62
N LEU A 243 23.72 -5.46 -9.22
CA LEU A 243 24.24 -6.76 -8.81
C LEU A 243 23.59 -7.28 -7.53
N ASP A 244 23.31 -6.40 -6.55
CA ASP A 244 22.60 -6.79 -5.33
C ASP A 244 21.13 -7.14 -5.60
N VAL A 245 20.45 -6.37 -6.46
CA VAL A 245 19.09 -6.67 -6.88
C VAL A 245 19.03 -8.01 -7.63
N GLU A 246 19.97 -8.28 -8.54
CA GLU A 246 20.10 -9.58 -9.23
C GLU A 246 20.32 -10.74 -8.26
N LYS A 247 21.26 -10.59 -7.32
CA LYS A 247 21.55 -11.59 -6.29
C LYS A 247 20.31 -11.91 -5.46
N ARG A 248 19.57 -10.88 -5.02
CA ARG A 248 18.34 -11.04 -4.23
C ARG A 248 17.23 -11.68 -5.07
N MET A 249 17.06 -11.27 -6.32
CA MET A 249 16.10 -11.87 -7.25
C MET A 249 16.35 -13.37 -7.42
N ASN A 250 17.58 -13.78 -7.73
CA ASN A 250 17.92 -15.19 -7.95
C ASN A 250 17.74 -16.04 -6.70
N LYS A 251 18.01 -15.48 -5.51
CA LYS A 251 17.90 -16.19 -4.23
C LYS A 251 16.46 -16.29 -3.72
N CYS A 252 15.66 -15.26 -3.94
CA CYS A 252 14.31 -15.13 -3.38
C CYS A 252 13.23 -15.63 -4.34
N PHE A 253 13.45 -15.44 -5.63
CA PHE A 253 12.50 -15.75 -6.71
C PHE A 253 13.25 -16.49 -7.81
N PRO A 254 13.59 -17.79 -7.62
CA PRO A 254 14.22 -18.58 -8.66
C PRO A 254 13.36 -18.62 -9.93
N LEU A 255 13.96 -18.98 -11.06
CA LEU A 255 13.20 -19.22 -12.29
C LEU A 255 12.36 -20.48 -12.07
N GLU A 256 11.04 -20.33 -12.02
CA GLU A 256 10.11 -21.47 -12.05
C GLU A 256 9.91 -21.94 -13.50
N GLU A 257 9.45 -23.18 -13.67
CA GLU A 257 9.13 -23.74 -14.99
C GLU A 257 8.10 -22.88 -15.73
N LYS A 258 8.27 -22.81 -17.06
CA LYS A 258 7.41 -22.01 -17.92
C LYS A 258 6.00 -22.57 -17.88
N ARG A 259 5.00 -21.74 -17.56
CA ARG A 259 3.61 -22.07 -17.92
C ARG A 259 3.52 -22.10 -19.44
N HIS A 260 3.14 -23.24 -20.00
CA HIS A 260 2.81 -23.35 -21.42
C HIS A 260 1.43 -22.72 -21.64
N LEU A 261 1.30 -21.91 -22.69
CA LEU A 261 0.03 -21.27 -23.06
C LEU A 261 -1.07 -22.28 -23.39
N GLU A 262 -0.68 -23.53 -23.72
CA GLU A 262 -1.58 -24.65 -24.03
C GLU A 262 -2.38 -25.14 -22.81
N ASP A 263 -2.05 -24.71 -21.59
CA ASP A 263 -2.77 -25.03 -20.34
C ASP A 263 -3.66 -23.89 -19.82
N GLU A 264 -3.86 -22.82 -20.59
CA GLU A 264 -4.66 -21.68 -20.14
C GLU A 264 -6.17 -21.92 -20.31
N GLU A 265 -6.90 -21.88 -19.19
CA GLU A 265 -8.37 -21.97 -19.15
C GLU A 265 -9.02 -20.62 -18.79
N TRP A 266 -10.26 -20.44 -19.24
CA TRP A 266 -11.06 -19.28 -18.85
C TRP A 266 -11.29 -19.23 -17.33
N CYS A 267 -10.97 -18.09 -16.72
CA CYS A 267 -11.37 -17.81 -15.35
C CYS A 267 -12.81 -17.28 -15.34
N PHE A 268 -13.74 -18.03 -14.74
CA PHE A 268 -15.10 -17.55 -14.53
C PHE A 268 -15.14 -16.51 -13.40
N VAL A 269 -15.89 -15.42 -13.63
CA VAL A 269 -16.04 -14.35 -12.63
C VAL A 269 -16.74 -14.93 -11.38
N PRO A 270 -16.10 -14.90 -10.19
CA PRO A 270 -16.68 -15.49 -9.00
C PRO A 270 -17.99 -14.79 -8.59
N LYS A 271 -18.93 -15.57 -8.03
CA LYS A 271 -20.20 -15.02 -7.54
C LYS A 271 -19.99 -13.94 -6.48
N ASP A 272 -18.96 -14.03 -5.64
CA ASP A 272 -18.67 -13.02 -4.61
C ASP A 272 -18.34 -11.64 -5.21
N VAL A 273 -17.67 -11.61 -6.36
CA VAL A 273 -17.41 -10.37 -7.13
C VAL A 273 -18.72 -9.71 -7.52
N THR A 274 -19.64 -10.48 -8.10
CA THR A 274 -20.96 -9.97 -8.52
C THR A 274 -21.85 -9.61 -7.34
N ASN A 275 -21.83 -10.40 -6.26
CA ASN A 275 -22.63 -10.16 -5.05
C ASN A 275 -22.25 -8.85 -4.35
N LYS A 276 -20.95 -8.57 -4.22
CA LYS A 276 -20.45 -7.32 -3.62
C LYS A 276 -20.94 -6.07 -4.37
N MET A 277 -21.18 -6.19 -5.68
CA MET A 277 -21.72 -5.09 -6.50
C MET A 277 -23.23 -4.88 -6.36
N ARG A 278 -24.00 -5.81 -5.78
CA ARG A 278 -25.46 -5.63 -5.63
C ARG A 278 -25.85 -4.57 -4.59
N THR A 279 -24.91 -4.17 -3.71
CA THR A 279 -25.14 -3.24 -2.60
C THR A 279 -25.78 -1.91 -3.02
N LYS A 280 -26.66 -1.36 -2.18
CA LYS A 280 -27.39 -0.12 -2.46
C LYS A 280 -26.50 1.10 -2.18
N GLY A 281 -25.59 1.42 -3.10
CA GLY A 281 -24.85 2.68 -3.18
C GLY A 281 -23.34 2.55 -2.93
N TYR A 282 -22.54 3.15 -3.83
CA TYR A 282 -21.07 3.11 -3.79
C TYR A 282 -20.44 4.42 -3.30
N SER A 283 -21.22 5.45 -2.98
CA SER A 283 -20.72 6.79 -2.63
C SER A 283 -19.75 6.81 -1.46
N LYS A 284 -19.85 5.85 -0.53
CA LYS A 284 -18.97 5.72 0.65
C LYS A 284 -17.67 4.94 0.37
N TRP A 285 -17.45 4.48 -0.86
CA TRP A 285 -16.29 3.64 -1.20
C TRP A 285 -15.04 4.44 -1.57
N LEU A 286 -15.22 5.71 -1.94
CA LEU A 286 -14.14 6.63 -2.25
C LEU A 286 -13.27 6.88 -1.01
N LEU A 287 -11.98 6.59 -1.14
CA LEU A 287 -10.96 7.05 -0.21
C LEU A 287 -10.10 8.09 -0.91
N VAL A 288 -10.02 9.28 -0.34
CA VAL A 288 -9.15 10.37 -0.80
C VAL A 288 -7.97 10.49 0.14
N GLY A 289 -6.79 10.73 -0.41
CA GLY A 289 -5.60 10.98 0.39
C GLY A 289 -4.50 11.63 -0.44
N LYS A 290 -3.29 11.69 0.11
CA LYS A 290 -2.13 12.31 -0.55
C LYS A 290 -1.85 11.66 -1.90
N LYS A 291 -1.55 12.48 -2.92
CA LYS A 291 -1.09 12.02 -4.23
C LYS A 291 0.05 10.99 -4.12
N ILE A 292 -0.12 9.85 -4.77
CA ILE A 292 0.86 8.79 -4.91
C ILE A 292 1.84 9.21 -5.99
N SER A 293 3.06 9.58 -5.60
CA SER A 293 4.19 9.73 -6.52
C SER A 293 5.05 8.48 -6.60
N PHE A 294 4.96 7.60 -5.59
CA PHE A 294 5.83 6.44 -5.41
C PHE A 294 5.05 5.29 -4.76
N ILE A 295 4.93 4.16 -5.45
CA ILE A 295 4.23 2.97 -4.94
C ILE A 295 5.20 2.15 -4.08
N GLN A 296 5.26 2.47 -2.79
CA GLN A 296 6.12 1.76 -1.82
C GLN A 296 5.54 0.42 -1.36
N ASN A 297 4.21 0.32 -1.33
CA ASN A 297 3.52 -0.84 -0.78
C ASN A 297 2.26 -1.11 -1.59
N SER A 298 2.03 -2.38 -1.89
CA SER A 298 0.82 -2.87 -2.53
C SER A 298 0.37 -4.16 -1.85
N LYS A 299 -0.94 -4.26 -1.58
CA LYS A 299 -1.55 -5.54 -1.18
C LYS A 299 -1.64 -6.52 -2.35
N PHE A 300 -1.42 -6.09 -3.58
CA PHE A 300 -1.60 -6.90 -4.78
C PHE A 300 -0.27 -7.39 -5.36
N CYS A 301 0.86 -7.21 -4.68
CA CYS A 301 2.17 -7.68 -5.13
C CYS A 301 3.16 -7.86 -3.98
N ASN A 302 4.15 -8.74 -4.17
CA ASN A 302 5.08 -9.15 -3.12
C ASN A 302 5.88 -7.95 -2.66
N PRO A 303 5.88 -7.59 -1.36
CA PRO A 303 6.59 -6.41 -0.89
C PRO A 303 8.07 -6.43 -1.27
N MET A 304 8.71 -7.59 -1.30
CA MET A 304 10.10 -7.72 -1.75
C MET A 304 10.23 -7.47 -3.26
N LEU A 305 9.37 -8.05 -4.11
CA LEU A 305 9.43 -7.78 -5.56
C LEU A 305 9.23 -6.29 -5.85
N LEU A 306 8.27 -5.66 -5.17
CA LEU A 306 8.01 -4.24 -5.31
C LEU A 306 9.20 -3.39 -4.83
N HIS A 307 9.81 -3.77 -3.71
CA HIS A 307 11.04 -3.12 -3.24
C HIS A 307 12.18 -3.24 -4.27
N LEU A 308 12.45 -4.44 -4.80
CA LEU A 308 13.50 -4.66 -5.81
C LEU A 308 13.22 -3.92 -7.12
N TRP A 309 11.96 -3.88 -7.54
CA TRP A 309 11.50 -3.05 -8.65
C TRP A 309 11.78 -1.56 -8.40
N ASN A 310 11.42 -1.05 -7.23
CA ASN A 310 11.59 0.35 -6.89
C ASN A 310 13.05 0.79 -6.80
N ARG A 311 13.96 -0.11 -6.37
CA ARG A 311 15.40 0.16 -6.33
C ARG A 311 16.03 0.45 -7.69
N ILE A 312 15.40 -0.03 -8.77
CA ILE A 312 15.88 0.24 -10.12
C ILE A 312 14.98 1.28 -10.79
N SER A 313 13.68 1.01 -10.88
CA SER A 313 12.75 1.78 -11.73
C SER A 313 12.59 3.26 -11.38
N TYR A 314 12.83 3.66 -10.13
CA TYR A 314 12.78 5.05 -9.68
C TYR A 314 14.16 5.70 -9.53
N ASP A 315 15.25 4.99 -9.87
CA ASP A 315 16.60 5.56 -9.81
C ASP A 315 16.79 6.63 -10.90
N PRO A 316 17.39 7.80 -10.59
CA PRO A 316 17.62 8.86 -11.57
C PRO A 316 18.44 8.45 -12.79
N GLN A 317 19.24 7.38 -12.72
CA GLN A 317 20.04 6.88 -13.84
C GLN A 317 19.23 6.05 -14.84
N VAL A 318 17.98 5.71 -14.53
CA VAL A 318 17.09 4.94 -15.42
C VAL A 318 16.39 5.85 -16.40
N GLU A 319 16.68 5.66 -17.68
CA GLU A 319 16.04 6.36 -18.79
C GLU A 319 14.91 5.51 -19.38
N PHE A 320 13.67 6.00 -19.33
CA PHE A 320 12.49 5.26 -19.79
C PHE A 320 12.60 4.78 -21.25
N GLN A 321 13.28 5.52 -22.13
CA GLN A 321 13.40 5.15 -23.56
C GLN A 321 14.05 3.77 -23.75
N ASN A 322 14.99 3.39 -22.88
CA ASN A 322 15.66 2.08 -22.93
C ASN A 322 14.73 0.90 -22.64
N TYR A 323 13.52 1.20 -22.16
CA TYR A 323 12.52 0.23 -21.77
C TYR A 323 11.25 0.32 -22.61
N MET A 324 11.22 1.12 -23.66
CA MET A 324 10.05 1.20 -24.52
C MET A 324 9.88 -0.09 -25.35
N PRO A 325 8.63 -0.50 -25.64
CA PRO A 325 8.39 -1.56 -26.62
C PRO A 325 9.02 -1.17 -27.95
N ALA A 326 9.81 -2.05 -28.56
CA ALA A 326 10.16 -1.89 -29.97
C ALA A 326 8.87 -2.01 -30.82
N ALA A 327 8.95 -1.75 -32.12
CA ALA A 327 7.82 -1.91 -33.04
C ALA A 327 7.32 -3.36 -33.21
N CYS A 328 7.70 -4.29 -32.32
CA CYS A 328 7.30 -5.69 -32.32
C CYS A 328 6.30 -6.00 -31.20
N CYS A 329 5.46 -7.01 -31.44
CA CYS A 329 4.48 -7.48 -30.47
C CYS A 329 5.13 -8.49 -29.50
N TYR A 330 4.98 -8.25 -28.19
CA TYR A 330 5.54 -9.10 -27.14
C TYR A 330 4.53 -10.09 -26.54
N TRP A 331 3.31 -10.12 -27.05
CA TRP A 331 2.28 -11.06 -26.65
C TRP A 331 2.06 -12.08 -27.76
N ASP A 332 1.71 -13.30 -27.39
CA ASP A 332 1.28 -14.31 -28.36
C ASP A 332 -0.17 -14.03 -28.79
N ILE A 333 -0.32 -13.06 -29.70
CA ILE A 333 -1.63 -12.64 -30.22
C ILE A 333 -2.31 -13.76 -31.03
N ASN A 334 -1.55 -14.69 -31.61
CA ASN A 334 -2.14 -15.81 -32.34
C ASN A 334 -2.88 -16.74 -31.38
N SER A 335 -2.24 -17.13 -30.29
CA SER A 335 -2.86 -17.92 -29.23
C SER A 335 -4.02 -17.18 -28.57
N LEU A 336 -3.84 -15.88 -28.27
CA LEU A 336 -4.91 -15.03 -27.74
C LEU A 336 -6.12 -14.95 -28.68
N SER A 337 -5.89 -14.78 -29.99
CA SER A 337 -6.99 -14.69 -30.96
C SER A 337 -7.73 -16.02 -31.08
N SER A 338 -6.99 -17.14 -31.09
CA SER A 338 -7.57 -18.49 -31.09
C SER A 338 -8.41 -18.72 -29.82
N PHE A 339 -7.90 -18.27 -28.68
CA PHE A 339 -8.58 -18.34 -27.38
C PHE A 339 -9.88 -17.51 -27.34
N ILE A 340 -9.90 -16.33 -27.98
CA ILE A 340 -11.10 -15.49 -28.10
C ILE A 340 -12.13 -16.13 -29.03
N LEU A 341 -11.70 -16.66 -30.17
CA LEU A 341 -12.58 -17.23 -31.18
C LEU A 341 -13.30 -18.49 -30.69
N GLU A 342 -12.66 -19.28 -29.82
CA GLU A 342 -13.17 -20.59 -29.39
C GLU A 342 -13.53 -21.45 -30.63
N ASN A 343 -14.82 -21.66 -30.90
CA ASN A 343 -15.32 -22.43 -32.05
C ASN A 343 -15.93 -21.54 -33.16
N CYS A 344 -15.73 -20.22 -33.10
CA CYS A 344 -16.30 -19.25 -34.04
C CYS A 344 -15.28 -18.82 -35.10
N PHE A 345 -15.74 -18.18 -36.18
CA PHE A 345 -14.86 -17.70 -37.24
C PHE A 345 -14.45 -16.23 -37.02
N PRO A 346 -13.24 -15.82 -37.42
CA PRO A 346 -12.78 -14.43 -37.30
C PRO A 346 -13.71 -13.40 -37.98
N GLU A 347 -14.36 -13.78 -39.08
CA GLU A 347 -15.29 -12.93 -39.83
C GLU A 347 -16.54 -12.52 -39.02
N ASP A 348 -16.86 -13.29 -37.98
CA ASP A 348 -18.00 -13.06 -37.10
C ASP A 348 -17.73 -11.95 -36.09
N PHE A 349 -16.47 -11.57 -35.87
CA PHE A 349 -16.08 -10.57 -34.89
C PHE A 349 -15.67 -9.25 -35.55
N CYS A 350 -15.84 -8.16 -34.80
CA CYS A 350 -15.22 -6.88 -35.13
C CYS A 350 -14.52 -6.27 -33.93
N ILE A 351 -13.38 -5.64 -34.17
CA ILE A 351 -12.63 -4.90 -33.17
C ILE A 351 -13.01 -3.42 -33.25
N ILE A 352 -13.30 -2.81 -32.11
CA ILE A 352 -13.49 -1.37 -31.98
C ILE A 352 -12.41 -0.87 -31.02
N SER A 353 -11.37 -0.24 -31.55
CA SER A 353 -10.26 0.29 -30.76
C SER A 353 -10.55 1.70 -30.28
N GLU A 354 -10.25 1.98 -29.00
CA GLU A 354 -10.30 3.34 -28.46
C GLU A 354 -9.28 4.23 -29.18
N ALA A 355 -9.79 5.26 -29.87
CA ALA A 355 -9.02 6.30 -30.53
C ALA A 355 -8.62 7.36 -29.49
N GLN A 356 -7.34 7.69 -29.48
CA GLN A 356 -6.62 8.22 -28.32
C GLN A 356 -7.02 9.63 -27.84
N ILE A 357 -6.55 9.96 -26.63
CA ILE A 357 -6.46 11.32 -26.08
C ILE A 357 -5.21 12.08 -26.57
N ASN A 358 -4.19 11.37 -27.09
CA ASN A 358 -2.99 11.92 -27.71
C ASN A 358 -2.80 11.28 -29.10
N GLU A 359 -2.79 12.05 -30.18
CA GLU A 359 -2.90 11.56 -31.57
C GLU A 359 -1.73 10.68 -32.08
N GLU A 360 -0.55 10.71 -31.45
CA GLU A 360 0.68 10.07 -31.98
C GLU A 360 0.81 8.56 -31.77
N ALA A 361 -0.01 7.91 -30.94
CA ALA A 361 0.29 6.57 -30.42
C ALA A 361 -0.59 5.43 -31.01
N SER A 362 -1.55 5.70 -31.90
CA SER A 362 -2.48 4.67 -32.42
C SER A 362 -1.95 3.91 -33.62
N GLU A 363 -1.09 4.53 -34.44
CA GLU A 363 -0.50 3.90 -35.63
C GLU A 363 0.57 2.86 -35.30
N ASN A 364 1.20 2.98 -34.12
CA ASN A 364 2.32 2.15 -33.68
C ASN A 364 1.97 1.10 -32.61
N ASP A 365 0.69 0.75 -32.40
CA ASP A 365 0.31 -0.29 -31.45
C ASP A 365 0.56 -1.70 -32.04
N PRO A 366 1.60 -2.44 -31.57
CA PRO A 366 1.96 -3.72 -32.17
C PRO A 366 0.94 -4.83 -31.88
N ALA A 367 0.21 -4.75 -30.75
CA ALA A 367 -0.81 -5.73 -30.42
C ALA A 367 -2.05 -5.54 -31.29
N LEU A 368 -2.51 -4.29 -31.46
CA LEU A 368 -3.62 -3.98 -32.36
C LEU A 368 -3.28 -4.32 -33.82
N ASN A 369 -2.07 -4.00 -34.27
CA ASN A 369 -1.65 -4.33 -35.64
C ASN A 369 -1.64 -5.83 -35.90
N LYS A 370 -1.21 -6.65 -34.92
CA LYS A 370 -1.27 -8.10 -35.04
C LYS A 370 -2.71 -8.64 -34.99
N LEU A 371 -3.58 -8.05 -34.18
CA LEU A 371 -5.01 -8.40 -34.15
C LEU A 371 -5.70 -8.11 -35.49
N LYS A 372 -5.34 -7.02 -36.19
CA LYS A 372 -5.86 -6.70 -37.53
C LYS A 372 -5.52 -7.77 -38.59
N GLU A 373 -4.45 -8.56 -38.39
CA GLU A 373 -4.13 -9.67 -39.29
C GLU A 373 -5.13 -10.83 -39.17
N THR A 374 -5.72 -11.02 -37.98
CA THR A 374 -6.72 -12.07 -37.72
C THR A 374 -8.15 -11.56 -37.93
N PHE A 375 -8.48 -10.39 -37.39
CA PHE A 375 -9.81 -9.82 -37.43
C PHE A 375 -9.90 -8.75 -38.54
N LYS A 376 -10.60 -9.06 -39.63
CA LYS A 376 -10.65 -8.18 -40.82
C LYS A 376 -11.46 -6.89 -40.59
N LYS A 377 -12.44 -6.91 -39.68
CA LYS A 377 -13.29 -5.75 -39.37
C LYS A 377 -12.75 -5.03 -38.14
N VAL A 378 -11.91 -4.01 -38.34
CA VAL A 378 -11.37 -3.18 -37.26
C VAL A 378 -11.77 -1.73 -37.48
N PHE A 379 -12.35 -1.13 -36.44
CA PHE A 379 -12.80 0.26 -36.41
C PHE A 379 -12.09 1.03 -35.31
N SER A 380 -11.93 2.33 -35.49
CA SER A 380 -11.40 3.24 -34.49
C SER A 380 -12.51 4.17 -34.01
N CYS A 381 -12.64 4.34 -32.70
CA CYS A 381 -13.70 5.16 -32.10
C CYS A 381 -13.15 5.89 -30.88
N ASN A 382 -13.36 7.21 -30.77
CA ASN A 382 -13.05 7.94 -29.54
C ASN A 382 -14.29 7.88 -28.62
N PHE A 383 -14.25 7.01 -27.61
CA PHE A 383 -15.37 6.84 -26.70
C PHE A 383 -15.70 8.12 -25.94
N SER A 384 -14.74 9.05 -25.82
CA SER A 384 -14.93 10.31 -25.11
C SER A 384 -15.81 11.33 -25.83
N SER A 385 -15.97 11.22 -27.15
CA SER A 385 -16.73 12.17 -28.00
C SER A 385 -18.02 11.59 -28.61
N LEU A 386 -18.44 10.40 -28.19
CA LEU A 386 -19.56 9.64 -28.78
C LEU A 386 -20.97 10.21 -28.55
N GLU A 387 -21.15 11.29 -27.79
CA GLU A 387 -22.49 11.80 -27.48
C GLU A 387 -23.23 12.26 -28.76
N GLY A 388 -24.23 11.47 -29.17
CA GLY A 388 -25.17 11.82 -30.26
C GLY A 388 -24.76 11.38 -31.67
N GLN A 389 -23.71 10.56 -31.84
CA GLN A 389 -23.34 10.04 -33.16
C GLN A 389 -24.01 8.68 -33.45
N GLU A 390 -24.71 8.56 -34.58
CA GLU A 390 -25.08 7.25 -35.13
C GLU A 390 -23.81 6.53 -35.56
N THR A 391 -23.57 5.35 -35.01
CA THR A 391 -22.38 4.54 -35.33
C THR A 391 -22.79 3.29 -36.10
N ASP A 392 -22.20 3.09 -37.27
CA ASP A 392 -22.47 1.95 -38.16
C ASP A 392 -21.65 0.71 -37.76
N PHE A 393 -21.64 0.39 -36.46
CA PHE A 393 -20.91 -0.78 -35.96
C PHE A 393 -21.77 -2.05 -36.03
N PRO A 394 -21.17 -3.21 -36.37
CA PRO A 394 -21.85 -4.49 -36.32
C PRO A 394 -22.49 -4.74 -34.95
N LYS A 395 -23.72 -5.26 -34.91
CA LYS A 395 -24.48 -5.38 -33.64
C LYS A 395 -24.12 -6.59 -32.78
N GLN A 396 -23.31 -7.53 -33.28
CA GLN A 396 -22.97 -8.79 -32.61
C GLN A 396 -21.46 -9.01 -32.58
N ASN A 397 -20.98 -9.74 -31.56
CA ASN A 397 -19.61 -10.21 -31.40
C ASN A 397 -18.55 -9.09 -31.48
N ARG A 398 -18.81 -7.96 -30.81
CA ARG A 398 -17.87 -6.84 -30.78
C ARG A 398 -16.79 -7.07 -29.72
N ILE A 399 -15.56 -6.72 -30.06
CA ILE A 399 -14.41 -6.71 -29.15
C ILE A 399 -13.95 -5.25 -29.00
N ILE A 400 -14.15 -4.67 -27.82
CA ILE A 400 -13.65 -3.33 -27.52
C ILE A 400 -12.19 -3.44 -27.10
N TYR A 401 -11.29 -2.75 -27.79
CA TYR A 401 -9.85 -2.77 -27.52
C TYR A 401 -9.38 -1.46 -26.89
N ILE A 402 -8.79 -1.54 -25.69
CA ILE A 402 -8.32 -0.38 -24.92
C ILE A 402 -6.86 -0.62 -24.50
N ASN A 403 -5.92 0.07 -25.13
CA ASN A 403 -4.51 -0.02 -24.75
C ASN A 403 -4.09 1.15 -23.83
N CYS A 404 -4.20 0.94 -22.52
CA CYS A 404 -3.78 1.93 -21.53
C CYS A 404 -2.25 2.14 -21.52
N THR A 405 -1.48 1.19 -22.05
CA THR A 405 -0.02 1.22 -21.98
C THR A 405 0.63 2.25 -22.90
N SER A 406 -0.09 2.68 -23.92
CA SER A 406 0.38 3.65 -24.91
C SER A 406 0.15 5.10 -24.51
N TRP A 407 -0.62 5.36 -23.43
CA TRP A 407 -1.05 6.72 -23.10
C TRP A 407 0.04 7.55 -22.39
N ILE A 408 0.91 6.90 -21.62
CA ILE A 408 1.91 7.56 -20.77
C ILE A 408 3.29 6.90 -20.95
N LYS A 409 4.32 7.69 -21.27
CA LYS A 409 5.72 7.24 -21.41
C LYS A 409 6.41 7.14 -20.03
N SER A 410 5.99 6.18 -19.20
CA SER A 410 6.55 5.94 -17.86
C SER A 410 6.58 4.45 -17.52
N LEU A 411 7.44 4.03 -16.58
CA LEU A 411 7.37 2.71 -15.94
C LEU A 411 6.26 2.61 -14.88
N HIS A 412 5.60 3.73 -14.56
CA HIS A 412 4.61 3.89 -13.48
C HIS A 412 3.30 4.52 -13.97
N GLN A 413 2.87 4.16 -15.18
CA GLN A 413 1.69 4.72 -15.85
C GLN A 413 0.43 4.65 -15.00
N GLU A 414 0.30 3.62 -14.16
CA GLU A 414 -0.83 3.43 -13.25
C GLU A 414 -1.07 4.65 -12.33
N ILE A 415 -0.03 5.41 -11.99
CA ILE A 415 -0.14 6.64 -11.20
C ILE A 415 -0.86 7.73 -11.99
N PHE A 416 -0.59 7.84 -13.29
CA PHE A 416 -1.02 8.95 -14.13
C PHE A 416 -2.34 8.67 -14.87
N ILE A 417 -2.69 7.41 -15.09
CA ILE A 417 -3.84 7.01 -15.93
C ILE A 417 -5.19 7.11 -15.21
N LYS A 418 -5.18 7.25 -13.88
CA LYS A 418 -6.37 7.14 -13.02
C LYS A 418 -7.55 8.02 -13.46
N PRO A 419 -7.38 9.34 -13.72
CA PRO A 419 -8.51 10.22 -14.01
C PRO A 419 -9.22 9.86 -15.31
N CYS A 420 -8.44 9.43 -16.30
CA CYS A 420 -8.91 9.12 -17.65
C CYS A 420 -9.60 7.76 -17.72
N LEU A 421 -9.04 6.74 -17.05
CA LEU A 421 -9.54 5.37 -17.19
C LEU A 421 -10.98 5.20 -16.69
N ALA A 422 -11.36 5.86 -15.59
CA ALA A 422 -12.74 5.79 -15.09
C ALA A 422 -13.75 6.39 -16.07
N ASP A 423 -13.40 7.51 -16.70
CA ASP A 423 -14.24 8.17 -17.71
C ASP A 423 -14.44 7.28 -18.93
N ILE A 424 -13.36 6.75 -19.50
CA ILE A 424 -13.40 5.83 -20.65
C ILE A 424 -14.23 4.60 -20.33
N LEU A 425 -13.99 3.94 -19.19
CA LEU A 425 -14.76 2.75 -18.81
C LEU A 425 -16.25 3.07 -18.66
N SER A 426 -16.62 4.25 -18.15
CA SER A 426 -18.03 4.65 -18.06
C SER A 426 -18.70 4.74 -19.43
N LYS A 427 -18.01 5.29 -20.43
CA LYS A 427 -18.52 5.49 -21.79
C LYS A 427 -18.53 4.18 -22.58
N VAL A 428 -17.49 3.36 -22.44
CA VAL A 428 -17.40 2.01 -23.03
C VAL A 428 -18.54 1.15 -22.51
N ILE A 429 -18.78 1.07 -21.19
CA ILE A 429 -19.84 0.21 -20.63
C ILE A 429 -21.24 0.63 -21.14
N LYS A 430 -21.49 1.93 -21.34
CA LYS A 430 -22.75 2.42 -21.95
C LYS A 430 -22.90 2.00 -23.42
N PHE A 431 -21.79 1.91 -24.14
CA PHE A 431 -21.76 1.56 -25.55
C PHE A 431 -21.92 0.05 -25.81
N MET A 432 -21.58 -0.80 -24.84
CA MET A 432 -21.55 -2.26 -24.99
C MET A 432 -22.94 -2.90 -25.08
N ASN A 433 -23.01 -4.00 -25.84
CA ASN A 433 -24.17 -4.85 -26.06
C ASN A 433 -23.96 -6.19 -25.35
N LEU A 434 -25.06 -6.89 -25.07
CA LEU A 434 -25.01 -8.24 -24.51
C LEU A 434 -24.13 -9.16 -25.38
N GLY A 435 -23.20 -9.86 -24.73
CA GLY A 435 -22.26 -10.78 -25.39
C GLY A 435 -20.95 -10.14 -25.86
N ASP A 436 -20.83 -8.82 -25.85
CA ASP A 436 -19.58 -8.14 -26.25
C ASP A 436 -18.41 -8.52 -25.33
N SER A 437 -17.19 -8.36 -25.85
CA SER A 437 -15.93 -8.61 -25.12
C SER A 437 -15.09 -7.35 -25.04
N ILE A 438 -14.19 -7.30 -24.07
CA ILE A 438 -13.16 -6.25 -23.92
C ILE A 438 -11.78 -6.89 -23.91
N ILE A 439 -10.85 -6.28 -24.65
CA ILE A 439 -9.42 -6.45 -24.47
C ILE A 439 -8.88 -5.16 -23.88
N ILE A 440 -8.27 -5.23 -22.69
CA ILE A 440 -7.67 -4.07 -22.03
C ILE A 440 -6.23 -4.35 -21.62
N CYS A 441 -5.31 -3.46 -22.02
CA CYS A 441 -3.89 -3.60 -21.70
C CYS A 441 -3.55 -2.74 -20.48
N PHE A 442 -3.08 -3.33 -19.38
CA PHE A 442 -2.64 -2.61 -18.18
C PHE A 442 -1.13 -2.70 -18.02
N GLN A 443 -0.45 -1.61 -17.70
CA GLN A 443 0.98 -1.70 -17.36
C GLN A 443 1.19 -2.34 -15.98
N SER A 444 0.36 -2.04 -14.99
CA SER A 444 0.45 -2.67 -13.68
C SER A 444 -0.88 -2.57 -12.96
N LEU A 445 -1.09 -3.47 -12.01
CA LEU A 445 -2.28 -3.53 -11.16
C LEU A 445 -1.83 -3.51 -9.69
N LEU A 446 -1.12 -2.47 -9.28
CA LEU A 446 -0.52 -2.34 -7.94
C LEU A 446 -1.32 -1.44 -7.00
N THR A 447 -2.12 -0.51 -7.52
CA THR A 447 -2.90 0.44 -6.71
C THR A 447 -4.30 -0.10 -6.45
N ARG A 448 -4.92 0.33 -5.34
CA ARG A 448 -6.32 -0.01 -5.03
C ARG A 448 -7.29 0.60 -6.05
N TYR A 449 -6.91 1.72 -6.66
CA TYR A 449 -7.70 2.41 -7.65
C TYR A 449 -7.89 1.55 -8.90
N THR A 450 -6.81 1.15 -9.57
CA THR A 450 -6.88 0.41 -10.84
C THR A 450 -7.44 -0.99 -10.65
N ASN A 451 -7.06 -1.67 -9.56
CA ASN A 451 -7.69 -2.95 -9.20
C ASN A 451 -9.18 -2.82 -8.92
N GLY A 452 -9.60 -1.70 -8.30
CA GLY A 452 -11.01 -1.41 -8.09
C GLY A 452 -11.77 -1.22 -9.40
N LEU A 453 -11.20 -0.51 -10.37
CA LEU A 453 -11.79 -0.35 -11.70
C LEU A 453 -11.92 -1.68 -12.44
N LEU A 454 -10.86 -2.49 -12.45
CA LEU A 454 -10.87 -3.83 -13.05
C LEU A 454 -11.93 -4.71 -12.39
N TYR A 455 -12.02 -4.70 -11.06
CA TYR A 455 -13.00 -5.49 -10.32
C TYR A 455 -14.45 -5.08 -10.63
N MET A 456 -14.75 -3.78 -10.74
CA MET A 456 -16.06 -3.30 -11.19
C MET A 456 -16.36 -3.78 -12.61
N LEU A 457 -15.37 -3.68 -13.51
CA LEU A 457 -15.52 -4.10 -14.90
C LEU A 457 -15.85 -5.60 -14.96
N LEU A 458 -15.03 -6.45 -14.34
CA LEU A 458 -15.22 -7.90 -14.31
C LEU A 458 -16.59 -8.32 -13.78
N SER A 459 -17.15 -7.58 -12.82
CA SER A 459 -18.48 -7.88 -12.26
C SER A 459 -19.63 -7.81 -13.27
N LEU A 460 -19.38 -7.25 -14.46
CA LEU A 460 -20.35 -7.10 -15.55
C LEU A 460 -20.24 -8.21 -16.61
N PHE A 461 -19.26 -9.10 -16.51
CA PHE A 461 -18.93 -10.12 -17.50
C PHE A 461 -19.04 -11.54 -16.93
N GLU A 462 -18.94 -12.52 -17.82
CA GLU A 462 -18.95 -13.93 -17.46
C GLU A 462 -17.60 -14.46 -17.02
N LYS A 463 -16.57 -14.17 -17.82
CA LYS A 463 -15.26 -14.82 -17.71
C LYS A 463 -14.16 -13.88 -18.21
N PHE A 464 -12.94 -14.13 -17.76
CA PHE A 464 -11.78 -13.34 -18.09
C PHE A 464 -10.53 -14.21 -18.18
N GLN A 465 -9.49 -13.68 -18.80
CA GLN A 465 -8.14 -14.23 -18.76
C GLN A 465 -7.08 -13.13 -18.89
N CYS A 466 -5.92 -13.33 -18.28
CA CYS A 466 -4.79 -12.41 -18.35
C CYS A 466 -3.58 -13.06 -19.06
N PHE A 467 -3.13 -12.45 -20.14
CA PHE A 467 -1.95 -12.86 -20.90
C PHE A 467 -0.76 -11.95 -20.56
N LEU A 468 0.31 -12.57 -20.06
CA LEU A 468 1.56 -11.89 -19.76
C LEU A 468 2.45 -11.81 -21.01
N PRO A 469 3.27 -10.76 -21.17
CA PRO A 469 4.19 -10.66 -22.29
C PRO A 469 5.31 -11.70 -22.18
N ASN A 470 5.93 -12.02 -23.30
CA ASN A 470 7.02 -12.98 -23.41
C ASN A 470 8.30 -12.51 -22.69
N ASP A 471 9.27 -13.42 -22.54
CA ASP A 471 10.47 -13.17 -21.72
C ASP A 471 11.41 -12.09 -22.29
N ILE A 472 11.30 -11.77 -23.59
CA ILE A 472 12.11 -10.73 -24.23
C ILE A 472 11.50 -9.34 -24.07
N ALA A 473 10.24 -9.25 -23.63
CA ALA A 473 9.50 -8.00 -23.48
C ALA A 473 10.23 -7.00 -22.58
N PRO A 474 10.21 -5.70 -22.93
CA PRO A 474 10.81 -4.68 -22.10
C PRO A 474 9.96 -4.39 -20.86
N ALA A 475 10.57 -3.78 -19.84
CA ALA A 475 9.93 -3.57 -18.55
C ALA A 475 8.68 -2.65 -18.61
N SER A 476 8.54 -1.82 -19.64
CA SER A 476 7.34 -0.99 -19.81
C SER A 476 6.13 -1.77 -20.37
N CYS A 477 6.36 -2.94 -20.98
CA CYS A 477 5.33 -3.74 -21.64
C CYS A 477 4.31 -4.26 -20.62
N GLY A 478 3.02 -4.03 -20.86
CA GLY A 478 1.93 -4.37 -19.95
C GLY A 478 1.45 -5.82 -20.02
N GLN A 479 0.35 -6.08 -19.33
CA GLN A 479 -0.44 -7.30 -19.36
C GLN A 479 -1.67 -7.09 -20.25
N ILE A 480 -2.11 -8.10 -20.99
CA ILE A 480 -3.37 -8.05 -21.75
C ILE A 480 -4.45 -8.81 -20.99
N TRP A 481 -5.55 -8.14 -20.68
CA TRP A 481 -6.73 -8.73 -20.07
C TRP A 481 -7.83 -8.88 -21.10
N VAL A 482 -8.29 -10.12 -21.30
CA VAL A 482 -9.42 -10.44 -22.15
C VAL A 482 -10.61 -10.74 -21.24
N ILE A 483 -11.70 -9.98 -21.39
CA ILE A 483 -12.91 -10.12 -20.57
C ILE A 483 -14.08 -10.36 -21.51
N LYS A 484 -14.74 -11.51 -21.39
CA LYS A 484 -15.66 -12.04 -22.40
C LYS A 484 -17.09 -12.16 -21.88
N ASN A 485 -18.04 -11.96 -22.80
CA ASN A 485 -19.49 -12.04 -22.61
C ASN A 485 -20.03 -11.03 -21.59
N PHE A 486 -20.22 -9.79 -22.02
CA PHE A 486 -20.90 -8.76 -21.24
C PHE A 486 -22.35 -9.18 -20.94
N ARG A 487 -22.71 -9.18 -19.65
CA ARG A 487 -24.00 -9.69 -19.15
C ARG A 487 -25.03 -8.61 -18.84
N HIS A 488 -24.60 -7.34 -18.79
CA HIS A 488 -25.43 -6.19 -18.39
C HIS A 488 -26.37 -6.48 -17.19
N PRO A 489 -25.85 -6.84 -16.01
CA PRO A 489 -26.68 -7.07 -14.82
C PRO A 489 -27.46 -5.81 -14.37
N GLU A 490 -28.44 -5.99 -13.48
CA GLU A 490 -29.30 -4.91 -12.96
C GLU A 490 -28.55 -3.72 -12.33
N TYR A 491 -27.32 -3.93 -11.87
CA TYR A 491 -26.48 -2.90 -11.26
C TYR A 491 -25.56 -2.17 -12.24
N THR A 492 -25.56 -2.52 -13.53
CA THR A 492 -24.73 -1.88 -14.56
C THR A 492 -24.88 -0.36 -14.55
N VAL A 493 -26.13 0.14 -14.53
CA VAL A 493 -26.43 1.58 -14.51
C VAL A 493 -25.84 2.27 -13.26
N ARG A 494 -25.81 1.58 -12.12
CA ARG A 494 -25.21 2.10 -10.88
C ARG A 494 -23.69 2.16 -10.98
N ILE A 495 -23.05 1.15 -11.58
CA ILE A 495 -21.59 1.14 -11.81
C ILE A 495 -21.20 2.27 -12.74
N VAL A 496 -21.92 2.44 -13.86
CA VAL A 496 -21.69 3.55 -14.81
C VAL A 496 -21.78 4.90 -14.10
N LYS A 497 -22.87 5.17 -13.36
CA LYS A 497 -23.05 6.42 -12.61
C LYS A 497 -21.93 6.66 -11.59
N TYR A 498 -21.42 5.59 -10.99
CA TYR A 498 -20.32 5.70 -10.04
C TYR A 498 -18.97 5.96 -10.71
N LEU A 499 -18.69 5.34 -11.86
CA LEU A 499 -17.52 5.67 -12.69
C LEU A 499 -17.53 7.13 -13.14
N GLU A 500 -18.70 7.66 -13.54
CA GLU A 500 -18.86 9.09 -13.86
C GLU A 500 -18.59 9.96 -12.63
N THR A 501 -19.08 9.56 -11.45
CA THR A 501 -18.82 10.27 -10.19
C THR A 501 -17.32 10.28 -9.88
N ILE A 502 -16.62 9.17 -10.09
CA ILE A 502 -15.17 9.07 -9.91
C ILE A 502 -14.44 10.01 -10.90
N ALA A 503 -14.81 9.96 -12.18
CA ALA A 503 -14.20 10.77 -13.23
C ALA A 503 -14.39 12.29 -12.99
N GLN A 504 -15.54 12.70 -12.46
CA GLN A 504 -15.86 14.09 -12.17
C GLN A 504 -15.36 14.56 -10.79
N PHE A 505 -14.82 13.67 -9.97
CA PHE A 505 -14.41 13.99 -8.61
C PHE A 505 -13.22 14.95 -8.58
N LYS A 506 -13.44 16.17 -8.07
CA LYS A 506 -12.38 17.17 -7.88
C LYS A 506 -11.78 17.05 -6.49
N ALA A 507 -10.65 16.35 -6.39
CA ALA A 507 -9.87 16.32 -5.16
C ALA A 507 -9.10 17.65 -4.97
N PRO A 508 -8.79 18.05 -3.70
CA PRO A 508 -7.84 19.13 -3.43
C PRO A 508 -6.51 18.92 -4.16
N GLU A 509 -5.78 20.00 -4.45
CA GLU A 509 -4.57 19.97 -5.29
C GLU A 509 -3.47 19.01 -4.78
N SER A 510 -3.37 18.81 -3.46
CA SER A 510 -2.42 17.88 -2.81
C SER A 510 -2.93 16.44 -2.67
N MET A 511 -4.18 16.18 -3.07
CA MET A 511 -4.88 14.92 -2.87
C MET A 511 -5.33 14.27 -4.19
N GLU A 512 -5.63 12.97 -4.13
CA GLU A 512 -6.26 12.22 -5.21
C GLU A 512 -7.16 11.11 -4.65
N VAL A 513 -7.96 10.50 -5.53
CA VAL A 513 -8.70 9.28 -5.21
C VAL A 513 -7.75 8.09 -5.16
N LEU A 514 -7.59 7.48 -4.00
CA LEU A 514 -6.72 6.34 -3.76
C LEU A 514 -7.45 5.00 -3.93
N GLN A 515 -8.77 5.01 -3.79
CA GLN A 515 -9.60 3.81 -3.73
C GLN A 515 -10.99 4.08 -4.30
N VAL A 516 -11.47 3.16 -5.12
CA VAL A 516 -12.85 3.16 -5.66
C VAL A 516 -13.69 1.99 -5.15
N ILE A 517 -13.05 0.94 -4.62
CA ILE A 517 -13.69 -0.18 -3.90
C ILE A 517 -12.94 -0.40 -2.57
N PRO A 518 -13.64 -0.60 -1.44
CA PRO A 518 -13.01 -0.91 -0.15
C PRO A 518 -12.02 -2.06 -0.26
N ILE A 519 -10.84 -1.91 0.33
CA ILE A 519 -9.83 -2.98 0.32
C ILE A 519 -10.35 -4.30 0.91
N SER A 520 -11.27 -4.24 1.87
CA SER A 520 -11.96 -5.41 2.43
C SER A 520 -12.87 -6.14 1.44
N ALA A 521 -13.32 -5.47 0.38
CA ALA A 521 -14.08 -6.09 -0.70
C ALA A 521 -13.15 -6.66 -1.79
N LEU A 522 -11.97 -6.04 -2.01
CA LEU A 522 -10.98 -6.51 -2.99
C LEU A 522 -10.15 -7.69 -2.49
N CYS A 523 -9.86 -7.78 -1.19
CA CYS A 523 -9.04 -8.83 -0.60
C CYS A 523 -9.89 -9.98 -0.04
N GLY A 524 -9.32 -11.18 0.01
CA GLY A 524 -9.86 -12.31 0.79
C GLY A 524 -10.56 -13.40 0.00
N ASP A 525 -10.71 -13.23 -1.32
CA ASP A 525 -11.40 -14.19 -2.18
C ASP A 525 -10.43 -14.82 -3.21
N TYR A 526 -10.88 -15.86 -3.92
CA TYR A 526 -10.13 -16.51 -5.00
C TYR A 526 -9.57 -15.53 -6.04
N PHE A 527 -10.35 -14.51 -6.41
CA PHE A 527 -9.91 -13.48 -7.36
C PHE A 527 -8.67 -12.73 -6.88
N TYR A 528 -8.61 -12.40 -5.58
CA TYR A 528 -7.46 -11.70 -5.00
C TYR A 528 -6.19 -12.55 -5.08
N GLU A 529 -6.26 -13.83 -4.73
CA GLU A 529 -5.10 -14.73 -4.81
C GLU A 529 -4.63 -14.91 -6.25
N HIS A 530 -5.56 -15.04 -7.19
CA HIS A 530 -5.25 -15.15 -8.61
C HIS A 530 -4.53 -13.89 -9.13
N LEU A 531 -5.11 -12.72 -8.88
CA LEU A 531 -4.52 -11.42 -9.23
C LEU A 531 -3.14 -11.23 -8.58
N LEU A 532 -3.00 -11.63 -7.32
CA LEU A 532 -1.75 -11.55 -6.59
C LEU A 532 -0.66 -12.42 -7.24
N GLY A 533 -0.99 -13.66 -7.60
CA GLY A 533 -0.09 -14.55 -8.33
C GLY A 533 0.36 -13.93 -9.66
N LEU A 534 -0.59 -13.44 -10.47
CA LEU A 534 -0.31 -12.78 -11.74
C LEU A 534 0.63 -11.57 -11.59
N ASN A 535 0.35 -10.68 -10.64
CA ASN A 535 1.17 -9.51 -10.39
C ASN A 535 2.58 -9.87 -9.93
N ASN A 536 2.74 -10.93 -9.12
CA ASN A 536 4.05 -11.40 -8.70
C ASN A 536 4.86 -11.93 -9.89
N THR A 537 4.28 -12.81 -10.71
CA THR A 537 4.94 -13.34 -11.92
C THR A 537 5.31 -12.22 -12.88
N TYR A 538 4.40 -11.28 -13.11
CA TYR A 538 4.63 -10.13 -13.97
C TYR A 538 5.76 -9.23 -13.45
N LEU A 539 5.74 -8.87 -12.17
CA LEU A 539 6.78 -8.01 -11.61
C LEU A 539 8.14 -8.71 -11.57
N GLN A 540 8.17 -10.02 -11.34
CA GLN A 540 9.39 -10.83 -11.43
C GLN A 540 10.03 -10.75 -12.82
N ARG A 541 9.24 -10.90 -13.90
CA ARG A 541 9.71 -10.72 -15.29
C ARG A 541 10.26 -9.31 -15.53
N LYS A 542 9.54 -8.29 -15.06
CA LYS A 542 9.95 -6.89 -15.19
C LYS A 542 11.26 -6.55 -14.50
N VAL A 543 11.44 -6.99 -13.25
CA VAL A 543 12.69 -6.75 -12.51
C VAL A 543 13.86 -7.45 -13.20
N ARG A 544 13.70 -8.69 -13.66
CA ARG A 544 14.74 -9.39 -14.43
C ARG A 544 15.10 -8.66 -15.72
N LYS A 545 14.11 -8.12 -16.43
CA LYS A 545 14.37 -7.34 -17.64
C LYS A 545 15.11 -6.04 -17.34
N LEU A 546 14.71 -5.33 -16.29
CA LEU A 546 15.42 -4.14 -15.80
C LEU A 546 16.90 -4.45 -15.53
N ILE A 547 17.18 -5.51 -14.76
CA ILE A 547 18.55 -5.97 -14.47
C ILE A 547 19.31 -6.22 -15.76
N SER A 548 18.73 -6.99 -16.70
CA SER A 548 19.41 -7.36 -17.95
C SER A 548 19.77 -6.14 -18.80
N VAL A 549 18.85 -5.18 -18.95
CA VAL A 549 19.08 -3.95 -19.71
C VAL A 549 20.16 -3.09 -19.05
N GLU A 550 20.10 -2.90 -17.73
CA GLU A 550 21.10 -2.10 -17.00
C GLU A 550 22.48 -2.76 -16.99
N LYS A 551 22.57 -4.08 -16.83
CA LYS A 551 23.86 -4.80 -16.94
C LYS A 551 24.50 -4.61 -18.30
N ASN A 552 23.70 -4.71 -19.36
CA ASN A 552 24.19 -4.49 -20.73
C ASN A 552 24.68 -3.04 -20.92
N ARG A 553 23.93 -2.05 -20.39
CA ARG A 553 24.31 -0.63 -20.44
C ARG A 553 25.63 -0.37 -19.70
N LEU A 554 25.79 -0.95 -18.51
CA LEU A 554 26.97 -0.80 -17.67
C LEU A 554 28.15 -1.67 -18.11
N LYS A 555 27.98 -2.54 -19.11
CA LYS A 555 28.97 -3.53 -19.56
C LYS A 555 29.45 -4.44 -18.41
N VAL A 556 28.53 -4.79 -17.51
CA VAL A 556 28.81 -5.66 -16.37
C VAL A 556 28.57 -7.10 -16.82
N SER A 557 29.66 -7.84 -17.06
CA SER A 557 29.60 -9.28 -17.30
C SER A 557 29.30 -10.05 -16.01
N VAL A 558 28.64 -11.20 -16.16
CA VAL A 558 28.24 -12.15 -15.10
C VAL A 558 29.41 -12.52 -14.19
#